data_AF-A0A3D0G754-F1
#
_entry.id   AF-A0A3D0G754-F1
#
_cell.length_a   1.000
_cell.length_b   1.000
_cell.length_c   1.000
_cell.angle_alpha   90.00
_cell.angle_beta   90.00
_cell.angle_gamma   90.00
#
_symmetry.space_group_name_H-M   'P 1'
#
loop_
_entity.id
_entity.type
_entity.pdbx_description
1 polymer ?
#
loop_
_entity_poly.entity_id
_entity_poly.type
_entity_poly.pdbx_seq_one_letter_code
_entity_poly.pdbx_strand_id
1 'polypeptide(L)'
;MILAVIGWSGTVAQGLAGDAVFSFSWQGAGGYAMHGALSFDEALISEGLVTEADLKCFVVEGSRGGEPIGRWALGMLTEETTWQVTFNPHWPGFLVYSPFSPSPQEWNMNGFGTDCGDGGFGFNIGNLAQDLCLDGDLLEESRVPPETPMPAVRDDGYVFPTDACPGPLLMGALK
;
A
#
# COMPACT_ATOMS: atom_id res chain seq x y z
N MET A 1 -21.61 45.12 -1.28
CA MET A 1 -20.85 44.13 -0.49
C MET A 1 -20.98 42.80 -1.22
N ILE A 2 -20.00 42.46 -2.04
CA ILE A 2 -19.97 41.23 -2.85
C ILE A 2 -19.02 40.28 -2.13
N LEU A 3 -19.53 39.20 -1.53
CA LEU A 3 -18.69 38.09 -1.07
C LEU A 3 -18.30 37.26 -2.30
N ALA A 4 -17.02 37.28 -2.65
CA ALA A 4 -16.44 36.34 -3.60
C ALA A 4 -16.11 35.04 -2.84
N VAL A 5 -16.74 33.93 -3.21
CA VAL A 5 -16.36 32.60 -2.74
C VAL A 5 -15.22 32.12 -3.63
N ILE A 6 -14.03 32.02 -3.06
CA ILE A 6 -12.85 31.46 -3.72
C ILE A 6 -13.02 29.94 -3.70
N GLY A 7 -13.38 29.35 -4.84
CA GLY A 7 -13.38 27.91 -5.02
C GLY A 7 -11.95 27.40 -5.15
N TRP A 8 -11.55 26.49 -4.27
CA TRP A 8 -10.34 25.69 -4.44
C TRP A 8 -10.55 24.69 -5.58
N SER A 9 -9.78 24.85 -6.67
CA SER A 9 -9.66 23.85 -7.72
C SER A 9 -8.56 22.87 -7.35
N GLY A 10 -8.89 21.86 -6.56
CA GLY A 10 -8.07 20.65 -6.47
C GLY A 10 -8.42 19.75 -7.65
N THR A 11 -7.46 19.51 -8.55
CA THR A 11 -7.57 18.46 -9.56
C THR A 11 -7.48 17.10 -8.88
N VAL A 12 -8.61 16.38 -8.85
CA VAL A 12 -8.72 15.00 -8.39
C VAL A 12 -8.48 14.05 -9.57
N ALA A 13 -7.55 13.11 -9.43
CA ALA A 13 -7.43 11.99 -10.36
C ALA A 13 -8.45 10.93 -9.95
N GLN A 14 -9.52 10.79 -10.74
CA GLN A 14 -10.41 9.63 -10.64
C GLN A 14 -9.71 8.42 -11.27
N GLY A 15 -9.91 7.22 -10.72
CA GLY A 15 -9.44 5.98 -11.34
C GLY A 15 -9.82 5.94 -12.82
N LEU A 16 -8.86 5.59 -13.69
CA LEU A 16 -9.09 5.59 -15.13
C LEU A 16 -10.18 4.55 -15.42
N ALA A 17 -11.14 4.89 -16.29
CA ALA A 17 -12.16 3.94 -16.74
C ALA A 17 -11.46 2.71 -17.35
N GLY A 18 -11.45 1.59 -16.62
CA GLY A 18 -10.67 0.39 -16.94
C GLY A 18 -9.84 -0.17 -15.77
N ASP A 19 -9.77 0.53 -14.64
CA ASP A 19 -9.06 0.05 -13.45
C ASP A 19 -10.00 -0.60 -12.43
N ALA A 20 -9.54 -1.71 -11.85
CA ALA A 20 -10.12 -2.25 -10.63
C ALA A 20 -9.45 -1.59 -9.42
N VAL A 21 -10.25 -1.18 -8.44
CA VAL A 21 -9.75 -0.56 -7.20
C VAL A 21 -10.20 -1.38 -6.00
N PHE A 22 -9.28 -1.62 -5.08
CA PHE A 22 -9.54 -2.30 -3.82
C PHE A 22 -9.00 -1.48 -2.66
N SER A 23 -9.76 -1.38 -1.57
CA SER A 23 -9.31 -0.84 -0.30
C SER A 23 -9.27 -1.94 0.76
N PHE A 24 -8.40 -1.77 1.76
CA PHE A 24 -8.19 -2.77 2.79
C PHE A 24 -7.86 -2.13 4.13
N SER A 25 -7.98 -2.95 5.17
CA SER A 25 -7.60 -2.59 6.53
C SER A 25 -6.87 -3.76 7.16
N TRP A 26 -5.77 -3.46 7.83
CA TRP A 26 -5.00 -4.40 8.62
C TRP A 26 -5.02 -3.95 10.08
N GLN A 27 -5.24 -4.89 10.98
CA GLN A 27 -5.26 -4.65 12.42
C GLN A 27 -4.07 -5.33 13.07
N GLY A 28 -3.11 -4.53 13.52
CA GLY A 28 -1.98 -4.98 14.31
C GLY A 28 -2.33 -5.14 15.79
N ALA A 29 -1.36 -5.63 16.56
CA ALA A 29 -1.39 -5.58 18.02
C ALA A 29 -1.12 -4.16 18.53
N GLY A 30 -1.16 -3.95 19.86
CA GLY A 30 -0.68 -2.70 20.48
C GLY A 30 -1.46 -1.41 20.11
N GLY A 31 -2.63 -1.55 19.49
CA GLY A 31 -3.42 -0.43 18.96
C GLY A 31 -2.95 0.08 17.60
N TYR A 32 -2.03 -0.62 16.93
CA TYR A 32 -1.58 -0.31 15.58
C TYR A 32 -2.61 -0.76 14.54
N ALA A 33 -2.83 0.05 13.53
CA ALA A 33 -3.66 -0.29 12.39
C ALA A 33 -3.07 0.33 11.11
N MET A 34 -3.43 -0.24 9.97
CA MET A 34 -3.05 0.27 8.67
C MET A 34 -4.26 0.22 7.74
N HIS A 35 -4.48 1.30 7.00
CA HIS A 35 -5.44 1.35 5.91
C HIS A 35 -4.69 1.54 4.60
N GLY A 36 -5.21 0.99 3.52
CA GLY A 36 -4.58 1.15 2.22
C GLY A 36 -5.52 0.89 1.08
N ALA A 37 -5.00 1.16 -0.12
CA ALA A 37 -5.69 0.87 -1.35
C ALA A 37 -4.69 0.52 -2.45
N LEU A 38 -5.17 -0.25 -3.43
CA LEU A 38 -4.45 -0.60 -4.64
C LEU A 38 -5.36 -0.48 -5.86
N SER A 39 -4.76 -0.17 -7.00
CA SER A 39 -5.43 -0.28 -8.30
C SER A 39 -4.56 -1.00 -9.32
N PHE A 40 -5.23 -1.67 -10.26
CA PHE A 40 -4.62 -2.41 -11.36
C PHE A 40 -5.63 -2.51 -12.51
N ASP A 41 -5.23 -3.07 -13.65
CA ASP A 41 -6.14 -3.21 -14.79
C ASP A 41 -7.29 -4.20 -14.51
N GLU A 42 -8.54 -3.82 -14.79
CA GLU A 42 -9.73 -4.65 -14.55
C GLU A 42 -9.63 -6.03 -15.22
N ALA A 43 -8.93 -6.14 -16.36
CA ALA A 43 -8.74 -7.42 -17.05
C ALA A 43 -8.06 -8.48 -16.16
N LEU A 44 -7.16 -8.06 -15.27
CA LEU A 44 -6.38 -8.93 -14.39
C LEU A 44 -7.22 -9.59 -13.30
N ILE A 45 -8.44 -9.11 -13.02
CA ILE A 45 -9.36 -9.79 -12.10
C ILE A 45 -9.55 -11.25 -12.49
N SER A 46 -9.59 -11.55 -13.78
CA SER A 46 -9.84 -12.89 -14.31
C SER A 46 -8.58 -13.73 -14.56
N GLU A 47 -7.40 -13.12 -14.50
CA GLU A 47 -6.14 -13.76 -14.95
C GLU A 47 -5.40 -14.50 -13.82
N GLY A 48 -5.62 -14.12 -12.56
CA GLY A 48 -5.03 -14.80 -11.41
C GLY A 48 -4.51 -13.83 -10.35
N LEU A 49 -3.28 -14.05 -9.90
CA LEU A 49 -2.63 -13.18 -8.91
C LEU A 49 -2.17 -11.88 -9.57
N VAL A 50 -2.34 -10.78 -8.84
CA VAL A 50 -1.81 -9.46 -9.17
C VAL A 50 -0.52 -9.28 -8.37
N THR A 51 0.53 -8.87 -9.04
CA THR A 51 1.88 -8.65 -8.46
C THR A 51 2.24 -7.17 -8.43
N GLU A 52 3.39 -6.83 -7.86
CA GLU A 52 3.89 -5.45 -7.84
C GLU A 52 3.98 -4.80 -9.22
N ALA A 53 4.26 -5.58 -10.28
CA ALA A 53 4.40 -5.08 -11.64
C ALA A 53 3.07 -4.66 -12.29
N ASP A 54 1.95 -5.15 -11.75
CA ASP A 54 0.62 -4.94 -12.27
C ASP A 54 -0.07 -3.70 -11.65
N LEU A 55 0.50 -3.17 -10.56
CA LEU A 55 -0.10 -2.08 -9.81
C LEU A 55 0.07 -0.74 -10.52
N LYS A 56 -1.06 -0.04 -10.67
CA LYS A 56 -1.13 1.33 -11.17
C LYS A 56 -1.07 2.34 -10.02
N CYS A 57 -1.68 2.02 -8.87
CA CYS A 57 -1.59 2.82 -7.67
C CYS A 57 -1.50 1.92 -6.44
N PHE A 58 -0.76 2.34 -5.41
CA PHE A 58 -0.69 1.68 -4.11
C PHE A 58 -0.39 2.69 -3.01
N VAL A 59 -1.06 2.56 -1.87
CA VAL A 59 -0.79 3.36 -0.67
C VAL A 59 -1.14 2.60 0.60
N VAL A 60 -0.35 2.85 1.64
CA VAL A 60 -0.60 2.41 3.00
C VAL A 60 -0.38 3.55 3.99
N GLU A 61 -1.25 3.62 4.99
CA GLU A 61 -1.27 4.66 6.02
C GLU A 61 -1.45 4.00 7.39
N GLY A 62 -0.46 4.17 8.25
CA GLY A 62 -0.43 3.61 9.59
C GLY A 62 -1.02 4.56 10.63
N SER A 63 -1.64 3.98 11.65
CA SER A 63 -2.07 4.69 12.85
C SER A 63 -1.79 3.88 14.12
N ARG A 64 -1.76 4.56 15.27
CA ARG A 64 -1.73 3.96 16.59
C ARG A 64 -2.74 4.64 17.50
N GLY A 65 -3.74 3.90 17.97
CA GLY A 65 -4.83 4.48 18.77
C GLY A 65 -5.64 5.55 18.04
N GLY A 66 -5.65 5.51 16.70
CA GLY A 66 -6.31 6.49 15.83
C GLY A 66 -5.43 7.64 15.37
N GLU A 67 -4.25 7.86 15.96
CA GLU A 67 -3.33 8.90 15.54
C GLU A 67 -2.44 8.41 14.39
N PRO A 68 -2.28 9.18 13.29
CA PRO A 68 -1.38 8.82 12.19
C PRO A 68 0.07 8.70 12.65
N ILE A 69 0.76 7.65 12.21
CA ILE A 69 2.18 7.43 12.56
C ILE A 69 3.10 7.41 11.34
N GLY A 70 2.58 7.12 10.15
CA GLY A 70 3.40 7.00 8.95
C GLY A 70 2.59 6.61 7.73
N ARG A 71 3.23 6.71 6.56
CA ARG A 71 2.64 6.41 5.26
C ARG A 71 3.73 5.98 4.29
N TRP A 72 3.38 5.08 3.38
CA TRP A 72 4.17 4.81 2.18
C TRP A 72 3.26 4.63 0.96
N ALA A 73 3.74 5.03 -0.21
CA ALA A 73 2.97 5.10 -1.44
C ALA A 73 3.82 4.75 -2.67
N LEU A 74 3.21 4.21 -3.73
CA LEU A 74 3.94 3.72 -4.92
C LEU A 74 4.77 4.81 -5.61
N GLY A 75 4.34 6.07 -5.57
CA GLY A 75 5.10 7.20 -6.10
C GLY A 75 6.36 7.54 -5.29
N MET A 76 6.56 6.93 -4.12
CA MET A 76 7.78 7.03 -3.29
C MET A 76 8.77 5.90 -3.59
N LEU A 77 8.44 4.96 -4.49
CA LEU A 77 9.28 3.82 -4.84
C LEU A 77 10.61 4.29 -5.44
N THR A 78 11.72 3.78 -4.90
CA THR A 78 13.07 3.95 -5.45
C THR A 78 13.69 2.60 -5.77
N GLU A 79 14.86 2.60 -6.43
CA GLU A 79 15.62 1.37 -6.69
C GLU A 79 16.11 0.67 -5.41
N GLU A 80 16.11 1.37 -4.28
CA GLU A 80 16.55 0.88 -2.98
C GLU A 80 15.40 0.34 -2.13
N THR A 81 14.14 0.60 -2.53
CA THR A 81 12.96 0.18 -1.78
C THR A 81 12.74 -1.32 -1.91
N THR A 82 12.67 -2.02 -0.77
CA THR A 82 12.15 -3.39 -0.76
C THR A 82 10.66 -3.35 -1.12
N TRP A 83 10.31 -4.02 -2.22
CA TRP A 83 8.98 -3.97 -2.80
C TRP A 83 8.52 -5.33 -3.34
N GLN A 84 7.53 -5.92 -2.67
CA GLN A 84 6.85 -7.13 -3.10
C GLN A 84 5.37 -7.07 -2.75
N VAL A 85 4.51 -7.38 -3.73
CA VAL A 85 3.06 -7.51 -3.51
C VAL A 85 2.57 -8.79 -4.14
N THR A 86 1.73 -9.52 -3.42
CA THR A 86 0.95 -10.60 -4.03
C THR A 86 -0.51 -10.53 -3.60
N PHE A 87 -1.40 -10.22 -4.54
CA PHE A 87 -2.83 -10.01 -4.30
C PHE A 87 -3.67 -11.00 -5.10
N ASN A 88 -4.74 -11.52 -4.50
CA ASN A 88 -5.69 -12.39 -5.18
C ASN A 88 -7.03 -11.66 -5.34
N PRO A 89 -7.45 -11.27 -6.56
CA PRO A 89 -8.72 -10.59 -6.79
C PRO A 89 -9.96 -11.51 -6.69
N HIS A 90 -9.80 -12.83 -6.82
CA HIS A 90 -10.92 -13.78 -6.73
C HIS A 90 -11.34 -14.07 -5.29
N TRP A 91 -10.35 -14.13 -4.39
CA TRP A 91 -10.56 -14.13 -2.95
C TRP A 91 -9.94 -12.83 -2.42
N PRO A 92 -10.66 -11.69 -2.57
CA PRO A 92 -10.07 -10.37 -2.54
C PRO A 92 -9.31 -10.15 -1.24
N GLY A 93 -8.00 -10.15 -1.36
CA GLY A 93 -7.10 -10.14 -0.24
C GLY A 93 -5.66 -10.39 -0.65
N PHE A 94 -4.77 -10.00 0.24
CA PHE A 94 -3.35 -10.24 0.07
C PHE A 94 -3.02 -11.68 0.44
N LEU A 95 -2.08 -12.27 -0.29
CA LEU A 95 -1.49 -13.52 0.16
C LEU A 95 -0.75 -13.24 1.48
N VAL A 96 -1.00 -14.12 2.43
CA VAL A 96 -0.34 -14.15 3.74
C VAL A 96 0.69 -15.29 3.75
N TYR A 97 1.48 -15.36 4.80
CA TYR A 97 2.54 -16.36 4.90
C TYR A 97 2.03 -17.79 4.63
N SER A 98 2.79 -18.52 3.84
CA SER A 98 2.70 -19.98 3.75
C SER A 98 4.08 -20.56 3.43
N PRO A 99 4.31 -21.88 3.61
CA PRO A 99 5.56 -22.51 3.20
C PRO A 99 5.91 -22.34 1.72
N PHE A 100 4.93 -22.04 0.85
CA PHE A 100 5.13 -21.81 -0.58
C PHE A 100 5.26 -20.32 -0.94
N SER A 101 4.94 -19.42 -0.02
CA SER A 101 5.06 -17.97 -0.16
C SER A 101 5.50 -17.40 1.19
N PRO A 102 6.83 -17.47 1.48
CA PRO A 102 7.35 -17.18 2.82
C PRO A 102 7.43 -15.68 3.14
N SER A 103 7.45 -14.83 2.11
CA SER A 103 7.43 -13.36 2.24
C SER A 103 6.56 -12.75 1.11
N PRO A 104 5.22 -12.88 1.16
CA PRO A 104 4.37 -12.43 0.05
C PRO A 104 4.21 -10.92 -0.04
N GLN A 105 4.52 -10.19 1.04
CA GLN A 105 4.36 -8.74 1.15
C GLN A 105 5.61 -8.15 1.78
N GLU A 106 6.24 -7.21 1.07
CA GLU A 106 7.40 -6.44 1.55
C GLU A 106 7.23 -5.01 1.04
N TRP A 107 6.61 -4.15 1.84
CA TRP A 107 6.22 -2.80 1.44
C TRP A 107 7.12 -1.80 2.14
N ASN A 108 8.17 -1.35 1.45
CA ASN A 108 9.21 -0.50 2.02
C ASN A 108 9.84 -1.13 3.28
N MET A 109 10.05 -2.46 3.26
CA MET A 109 10.51 -3.21 4.43
C MET A 109 11.05 -4.62 4.07
N ASN A 110 12.32 -4.90 4.35
CA ASN A 110 13.07 -6.15 4.08
C ASN A 110 12.81 -7.32 5.06
N GLY A 111 11.68 -7.30 5.77
CA GLY A 111 11.35 -8.30 6.79
C GLY A 111 12.13 -8.24 8.10
N PHE A 112 13.22 -7.48 8.16
CA PHE A 112 13.91 -7.15 9.42
C PHE A 112 13.50 -5.78 9.97
N GLY A 113 12.80 -4.97 9.15
CA GLY A 113 12.39 -3.63 9.53
C GLY A 113 13.54 -2.65 9.67
N THR A 114 14.62 -2.83 8.91
CA THR A 114 15.83 -1.98 9.00
C THR A 114 16.01 -1.03 7.81
N ASP A 115 15.06 -1.02 6.88
CA ASP A 115 15.18 -0.34 5.58
C ASP A 115 13.92 0.45 5.19
N CYS A 116 12.97 0.65 6.11
CA CYS A 116 11.86 1.57 5.83
C CYS A 116 12.28 3.05 5.84
N GLY A 117 13.50 3.36 6.31
CA GLY A 117 14.15 4.68 6.25
C GLY A 117 13.69 5.68 7.32
N ASP A 118 14.52 6.71 7.56
CA ASP A 118 14.20 7.82 8.46
C ASP A 118 12.96 8.59 7.97
N GLY A 119 11.96 8.77 8.82
CA GLY A 119 10.65 9.35 8.47
C GLY A 119 9.80 8.43 7.59
N GLY A 120 10.26 7.22 7.32
CA GLY A 120 9.58 6.27 6.46
C GLY A 120 8.71 5.28 7.23
N PHE A 121 7.83 4.62 6.49
CA PHE A 121 6.86 3.66 7.01
C PHE A 121 6.88 2.42 6.14
N GLY A 122 6.78 1.24 6.76
CA GLY A 122 6.80 -0.01 6.02
C GLY A 122 5.91 -1.06 6.66
N PHE A 123 5.65 -2.12 5.91
CA PHE A 123 4.92 -3.30 6.35
C PHE A 123 5.50 -4.53 5.66
N ASN A 124 5.60 -5.66 6.37
CA ASN A 124 5.87 -6.92 5.73
C ASN A 124 5.03 -8.06 6.32
N ILE A 125 4.96 -9.16 5.57
CA ILE A 125 4.49 -10.45 6.05
C ILE A 125 5.63 -11.44 5.86
N GLY A 126 6.23 -11.89 6.97
CA GLY A 126 7.27 -12.92 6.95
C GLY A 126 6.78 -14.22 7.60
N ASN A 127 7.69 -15.18 7.81
CA ASN A 127 7.39 -16.43 8.50
C ASN A 127 7.23 -16.30 10.03
N LEU A 128 7.60 -15.15 10.60
CA LEU A 128 7.52 -14.90 12.04
C LEU A 128 6.27 -14.10 12.42
N ALA A 129 5.93 -13.08 11.65
CA ALA A 129 4.82 -12.19 11.91
C ALA A 129 4.43 -11.38 10.67
N GLN A 130 3.32 -10.65 10.80
CA GLN A 130 3.06 -9.44 10.03
C GLN A 130 3.31 -8.25 10.94
N ASP A 131 4.08 -7.27 10.50
CA ASP A 131 4.45 -6.13 11.32
C ASP A 131 4.73 -4.86 10.49
N LEU A 132 4.77 -3.76 11.23
CA LEU A 132 5.07 -2.43 10.71
C LEU A 132 6.52 -2.05 10.99
N CYS A 133 7.07 -1.18 10.15
CA CYS A 133 8.31 -0.47 10.36
C CYS A 133 8.05 1.04 10.37
N LEU A 134 8.78 1.76 11.22
CA LEU A 134 8.75 3.23 11.30
C LEU A 134 10.16 3.74 11.60
N ASP A 135 10.60 4.78 10.87
CA ASP A 135 11.91 5.41 11.10
C ASP A 135 13.09 4.43 11.03
N GLY A 136 13.01 3.43 10.15
CA GLY A 136 14.03 2.39 10.00
C GLY A 136 14.07 1.37 11.13
N ASP A 137 13.06 1.35 12.01
CA ASP A 137 12.93 0.42 13.13
C ASP A 137 11.65 -0.41 13.03
N LEU A 138 11.80 -1.70 13.32
CA LEU A 138 10.70 -2.64 13.42
C LEU A 138 9.81 -2.35 14.64
N LEU A 139 8.51 -2.16 14.41
CA LEU A 139 7.53 -1.96 15.48
C LEU A 139 7.06 -3.32 16.03
N GLU A 140 7.85 -3.91 16.91
CA GLU A 140 7.58 -5.26 17.44
C GLU A 140 6.21 -5.38 18.11
N GLU A 141 5.68 -4.32 18.72
CA GLU A 141 4.37 -4.35 19.37
C GLU A 141 3.19 -4.32 18.39
N SER A 142 3.45 -4.09 17.09
CA SER A 142 2.44 -4.16 16.03
C SER A 142 2.17 -5.60 15.58
N ARG A 143 3.06 -6.54 15.90
CA ARG A 143 3.08 -7.90 15.38
C ARG A 143 1.76 -8.66 15.57
N VAL A 144 1.36 -9.36 14.53
CA VAL A 144 0.30 -10.38 14.55
C VAL A 144 0.79 -11.68 13.89
N PRO A 145 0.12 -12.82 14.11
CA PRO A 145 0.50 -14.09 13.48
C PRO A 145 0.64 -13.96 11.96
N PRO A 146 1.63 -14.60 11.34
CA PRO A 146 1.96 -14.41 9.92
C PRO A 146 0.85 -14.87 8.97
N GLU A 147 0.00 -15.82 9.40
CA GLU A 147 -1.18 -16.30 8.68
C GLU A 147 -2.46 -15.45 8.88
N THR A 148 -2.37 -14.32 9.60
CA THR A 148 -3.54 -13.44 9.85
C THR A 148 -4.15 -12.97 8.52
N PRO A 149 -5.43 -13.28 8.22
CA PRO A 149 -6.03 -12.89 6.95
C PRO A 149 -6.03 -11.38 6.73
N MET A 150 -5.71 -10.95 5.51
CA MET A 150 -5.72 -9.54 5.12
C MET A 150 -6.66 -9.32 3.92
N PRO A 151 -7.98 -9.30 4.17
CA PRO A 151 -8.98 -9.13 3.11
C PRO A 151 -8.97 -7.70 2.56
N ALA A 152 -9.35 -7.58 1.29
CA ALA A 152 -9.63 -6.31 0.65
C ALA A 152 -11.07 -6.30 0.13
N VAL A 153 -11.62 -5.11 -0.09
CA VAL A 153 -12.95 -4.90 -0.65
C VAL A 153 -12.83 -4.08 -1.92
N ARG A 154 -13.62 -4.43 -2.95
CA ARG A 154 -13.69 -3.61 -4.16
C ARG A 154 -14.25 -2.24 -3.79
N ASP A 155 -13.56 -1.20 -4.20
CA ASP A 155 -13.83 0.19 -3.82
C ASP A 155 -13.52 1.12 -4.99
N ASP A 156 -14.32 1.01 -6.06
CA ASP A 156 -14.16 1.83 -7.28
C ASP A 156 -14.35 3.34 -7.03
N GLY A 157 -14.80 3.73 -5.84
CA GLY A 157 -14.96 5.12 -5.41
C GLY A 157 -13.76 5.70 -4.65
N TYR A 158 -12.75 4.88 -4.35
CA TYR A 158 -11.58 5.34 -3.60
C TYR A 158 -10.82 6.42 -4.37
N VAL A 159 -10.49 7.52 -3.69
CA VAL A 159 -9.74 8.64 -4.26
C VAL A 159 -8.29 8.52 -3.81
N PHE A 160 -7.42 8.13 -4.74
CA PHE A 160 -6.00 8.01 -4.46
C PHE A 160 -5.36 9.38 -4.18
N PRO A 161 -4.46 9.47 -3.18
CA PRO A 161 -3.61 10.62 -3.01
C PRO A 161 -2.63 10.73 -4.19
N THR A 162 -2.11 11.92 -4.46
CA THR A 162 -1.31 12.19 -5.68
C THR A 162 -0.01 11.40 -5.79
N ASP A 163 0.50 10.92 -4.66
CA ASP A 163 1.71 10.12 -4.52
C ASP A 163 1.45 8.60 -4.55
N ALA A 164 0.19 8.15 -4.53
CA ALA A 164 -0.13 6.72 -4.61
C ALA A 164 0.04 6.12 -6.00
N CYS A 165 0.03 6.94 -7.03
CA CYS A 165 0.23 6.50 -8.40
C CYS A 165 1.56 7.08 -8.88
N PRO A 166 2.47 6.28 -9.46
CA PRO A 166 3.66 6.82 -10.08
C PRO A 166 3.19 7.81 -11.15
N GLY A 167 3.62 9.07 -11.02
CA GLY A 167 3.31 10.08 -12.02
C GLY A 167 3.74 9.59 -13.40
N PRO A 168 3.16 10.14 -14.50
CA PRO A 168 3.58 9.75 -15.84
C PRO A 168 5.10 9.84 -15.93
N LEU A 169 5.76 8.70 -16.18
CA LEU A 169 7.20 8.65 -16.41
C LEU A 169 7.49 9.63 -17.54
N LEU A 170 8.05 10.79 -17.21
CA LEU A 170 8.56 11.73 -18.20
C LEU A 170 9.81 11.10 -18.80
N MET A 171 9.61 10.20 -19.76
CA MET A 171 10.66 9.69 -20.66
C MET A 171 11.18 10.88 -21.48
N GLY A 172 12.09 11.66 -20.91
CA GLY A 172 12.43 12.97 -21.47
C GLY A 172 13.64 13.63 -20.82
N ALA A 173 14.72 12.88 -20.57
CA ALA A 173 16.04 13.48 -20.32
C ALA A 173 17.18 12.53 -20.70
N LEU A 174 17.16 11.99 -21.92
CA LEU A 174 18.41 11.61 -22.59
C LEU A 174 18.96 12.88 -23.25
N LYS A 175 20.05 13.41 -22.71
CA LYS A 175 20.96 14.29 -23.43
C LYS A 175 22.12 13.46 -23.95
#